data_AF-A0A1Y5HIN3-F1
#
_entry.id   AF-A0A1Y5HIN3-F1
#
_cell.length_a   1.000
_cell.length_b   1.000
_cell.length_c   1.000
_cell.angle_alpha   90.00
_cell.angle_beta   90.00
_cell.angle_gamma   90.00
#
_symmetry.space_group_name_H-M   'P 1'
#
loop_
_entity.id
_entity.type
_entity.pdbx_description
1 polymer ?
#
loop_
_entity_poly.entity_id
_entity_poly.type
_entity_poly.pdbx_seq_one_letter_code
_entity_poly.pdbx_strand_id
1 'polypeptide(L)'
;ARLSALQAARDTGKAVMTAGIKLVQETSSQSGVLIFYPVFKGGIVPTAVAERRRKLLGFALIVLRVGDLIEHASAKLPQQLALLITDKDDNQNLYGDRNQATNKHDLHFQSNLSFAQRNWAISVTPLKSERLYLHLSAWLAAIGALLISILTSLHLLQLNRSHRQISLEVARQTQALRVSEQRFSLAVEGSSV
;
A
#
# COMPACT_ATOMS: atom_id res chain seq x y z
N ALA A 1 -0.89 -29.10 23.33
CA ALA A 1 0.31 -28.35 22.89
C ALA A 1 1.57 -28.72 23.69
N ARG A 2 1.72 -28.33 24.96
CA ARG A 2 2.99 -28.43 25.72
C ARG A 2 3.55 -29.86 25.87
N LEU A 3 2.72 -30.81 26.32
CA LEU A 3 3.15 -32.20 26.50
C LEU A 3 3.63 -32.85 25.20
N SER A 4 2.89 -32.61 24.11
CA SER A 4 3.25 -33.12 22.77
C SER A 4 4.59 -32.55 22.29
N ALA A 5 4.84 -31.24 22.49
CA ALA A 5 6.12 -30.62 22.15
C ALA A 5 7.29 -31.19 22.97
N LEU A 6 7.09 -31.43 24.27
CA LEU A 6 8.09 -32.07 25.14
C LEU A 6 8.43 -33.50 24.70
N GLN A 7 7.40 -34.30 24.37
CA GLN A 7 7.58 -35.67 23.88
C GLN A 7 8.30 -35.68 22.53
N ALA A 8 7.91 -34.81 21.61
CA ALA A 8 8.56 -34.67 20.31
C ALA A 8 10.01 -34.20 20.45
N ALA A 9 10.30 -33.22 21.30
CA ALA A 9 11.65 -32.75 21.57
C ALA A 9 12.52 -33.88 22.11
N ARG A 10 12.05 -34.61 23.13
CA ARG A 10 12.73 -35.78 23.69
C ARG A 10 13.02 -36.85 22.63
N ASP A 11 12.00 -37.23 21.85
CA ASP A 11 12.10 -38.37 20.95
C ASP A 11 12.91 -38.02 19.68
N THR A 12 12.87 -36.77 19.21
CA THR A 12 13.65 -36.30 18.06
C THR A 12 15.07 -35.86 18.43
N GLY A 13 15.31 -35.45 19.67
CA GLY A 13 16.57 -34.86 20.10
C GLY A 13 16.80 -33.43 19.57
N LYS A 14 15.76 -32.77 19.01
CA LYS A 14 15.83 -31.44 18.39
C LYS A 14 14.97 -30.44 19.15
N ALA A 15 15.18 -29.15 18.88
CA ALA A 15 14.28 -28.09 19.34
C ALA A 15 12.87 -28.28 18.75
N VAL A 16 11.84 -28.14 19.59
CA VAL A 16 10.43 -28.20 19.19
C VAL A 16 9.67 -27.02 19.77
N MET A 17 8.97 -26.30 18.92
CA MET A 17 8.08 -25.22 19.29
C MET A 17 6.63 -25.72 19.51
N THR A 18 5.87 -25.05 20.38
CA THR A 18 4.42 -25.28 20.52
C THR A 18 3.59 -24.51 19.49
N ALA A 19 2.32 -24.90 19.35
CA ALA A 19 1.23 -24.01 18.93
C ALA A 19 1.29 -22.64 19.65
N GLY A 20 0.69 -21.62 19.05
CA GLY A 20 0.48 -20.33 19.71
C GLY A 20 -0.35 -20.51 20.98
N ILE A 21 0.19 -20.09 22.11
CA ILE A 21 -0.45 -20.16 23.41
C ILE A 21 -0.83 -18.75 23.87
N LYS A 22 -2.01 -18.63 24.49
CA LYS A 22 -2.36 -17.42 25.24
C LYS A 22 -1.56 -17.41 26.54
N LEU A 23 -0.76 -16.38 26.76
CA LEU A 23 -0.03 -16.20 28.01
C LEU A 23 -0.96 -15.58 29.05
N VAL A 24 -0.82 -16.00 30.32
CA VAL A 24 -1.75 -15.68 31.42
C VAL A 24 -1.67 -14.20 31.86
N GLN A 25 -0.76 -13.41 31.31
CA GLN A 25 -0.48 -12.02 31.72
C GLN A 25 -0.67 -10.96 30.62
N GLU A 26 -1.42 -11.26 29.55
CA GLU A 26 -1.54 -10.32 28.40
C GLU A 26 -2.91 -9.64 28.29
N THR A 27 -2.87 -8.29 28.27
CA THR A 27 -4.00 -7.38 28.07
C THR A 27 -4.32 -7.15 26.59
N SER A 28 -3.41 -7.51 25.68
CA SER A 28 -3.58 -7.42 24.23
C SER A 28 -3.55 -8.81 23.59
N SER A 29 -4.11 -8.94 22.38
CA SER A 29 -4.36 -10.20 21.65
C SER A 29 -3.10 -10.90 21.14
N GLN A 30 -2.04 -10.97 21.95
CA GLN A 30 -0.76 -11.51 21.52
C GLN A 30 -0.65 -13.01 21.83
N SER A 31 -0.01 -13.73 20.91
CA SER A 31 0.28 -15.16 21.09
C SER A 31 1.73 -15.33 21.54
N GLY A 32 1.94 -16.14 22.57
CA GLY A 32 3.25 -16.64 22.94
C GLY A 32 3.54 -17.99 22.27
N VAL A 33 4.80 -18.35 22.15
CA VAL A 33 5.22 -19.72 21.80
C VAL A 33 6.30 -20.21 22.76
N LEU A 34 6.31 -21.51 23.02
CA LEU A 34 7.33 -22.16 23.84
C LEU A 34 8.21 -23.02 22.96
N ILE A 35 9.52 -22.97 23.17
CA ILE A 35 10.48 -23.82 22.47
C ILE A 35 11.20 -24.67 23.50
N PHE A 36 11.14 -25.98 23.32
CA PHE A 36 11.80 -26.97 24.17
C PHE A 36 13.01 -27.56 23.46
N TYR A 37 14.16 -27.52 24.11
CA TYR A 37 15.36 -28.22 23.67
C TYR A 37 15.73 -29.31 24.69
N PRO A 38 15.83 -30.59 24.28
CA PRO A 38 16.08 -31.68 25.21
C PRO A 38 17.55 -31.71 25.65
N VAL A 39 17.79 -31.94 26.93
CA VAL A 39 19.14 -32.05 27.50
C VAL A 39 19.36 -33.49 27.94
N PHE A 40 20.38 -34.16 27.39
CA PHE A 40 20.71 -35.55 27.66
C PHE A 40 21.97 -35.69 28.50
N LYS A 41 22.01 -36.73 29.35
CA LYS A 41 23.18 -37.09 30.14
C LYS A 41 24.37 -37.41 29.24
N GLY A 42 25.51 -36.81 29.54
CA GLY A 42 26.75 -36.97 28.77
C GLY A 42 26.93 -35.97 27.64
N GLY A 43 26.03 -34.99 27.47
CA GLY A 43 26.20 -33.87 26.54
C GLY A 43 26.04 -34.21 25.05
N ILE A 44 25.83 -35.49 24.72
CA ILE A 44 25.66 -35.98 23.35
C ILE A 44 24.22 -36.45 23.18
N VAL A 45 23.59 -36.08 22.06
CA VAL A 45 22.23 -36.53 21.70
C VAL A 45 22.30 -38.00 21.29
N PRO A 46 21.66 -38.93 22.02
CA PRO A 46 21.66 -40.35 21.64
C PRO A 46 20.99 -40.58 20.27
N THR A 47 21.41 -41.59 19.53
CA THR A 47 20.85 -41.91 18.21
C THR A 47 19.51 -42.65 18.31
N ALA A 48 19.39 -43.59 19.26
CA ALA A 48 18.18 -44.38 19.48
C ALA A 48 17.18 -43.64 20.39
N VAL A 49 15.89 -43.67 20.01
CA VAL A 49 14.81 -43.05 20.78
C VAL A 49 14.72 -43.62 22.21
N ALA A 50 14.88 -44.94 22.36
CA ALA A 50 14.89 -45.59 23.68
C ALA A 50 16.02 -45.07 24.58
N GLU A 51 17.18 -44.74 24.02
CA GLU A 51 18.26 -44.11 24.78
C GLU A 51 17.99 -42.67 25.12
N ARG A 52 17.43 -41.88 24.19
CA ARG A 52 17.01 -40.49 24.46
C ARG A 52 16.07 -40.44 25.66
N ARG A 53 15.09 -41.33 25.72
CA ARG A 53 14.14 -41.41 26.83
C ARG A 53 14.81 -41.72 28.18
N ARG A 54 15.75 -42.68 28.19
CA ARG A 54 16.47 -43.09 29.42
C ARG A 54 17.50 -42.05 29.90
N LYS A 55 18.14 -41.36 28.96
CA LYS A 55 19.23 -40.39 29.24
C LYS A 55 18.72 -38.95 29.34
N LEU A 56 17.44 -38.69 29.18
CA LEU A 56 16.87 -37.34 29.30
C LEU A 56 17.07 -36.84 30.74
N LEU A 57 17.75 -35.70 30.89
CA LEU A 57 17.87 -34.99 32.16
C LEU A 57 16.75 -33.96 32.34
N GLY A 58 16.31 -33.35 31.26
CA GLY A 58 15.29 -32.31 31.27
C GLY A 58 15.26 -31.52 29.96
N PHE A 59 14.74 -30.29 30.01
CA PHE A 59 14.60 -29.42 28.86
C PHE A 59 15.08 -28.01 29.18
N ALA A 60 15.79 -27.40 28.24
CA ALA A 60 15.90 -25.95 28.19
C ALA A 60 14.63 -25.38 27.55
N LEU A 61 14.06 -24.34 28.17
CA LEU A 61 12.82 -23.71 27.73
C LEU A 61 13.11 -22.26 27.32
N ILE A 62 12.65 -21.90 26.12
CA ILE A 62 12.55 -20.51 25.68
C ILE A 62 11.07 -20.14 25.62
N VAL A 63 10.71 -19.05 26.30
CA VAL A 63 9.38 -18.44 26.22
C VAL A 63 9.50 -17.22 25.30
N LEU A 64 8.82 -17.26 24.16
CA LEU A 64 8.81 -16.16 23.22
C LEU A 64 7.45 -15.49 23.20
N ARG A 65 7.43 -14.19 23.47
CA ARG A 65 6.26 -13.33 23.24
C ARG A 65 6.36 -12.81 21.82
N VAL A 66 5.53 -13.35 20.92
CA VAL A 66 5.70 -13.08 19.48
C VAL A 66 5.52 -11.60 19.20
N GLY A 67 4.51 -10.97 19.81
CA GLY A 67 4.28 -9.56 19.52
C GLY A 67 5.34 -8.63 20.09
N ASP A 68 5.92 -8.88 21.28
CA ASP A 68 7.08 -8.13 21.76
C ASP A 68 8.24 -8.21 20.75
N LEU A 69 8.59 -9.42 20.27
CA LEU A 69 9.68 -9.59 19.30
C LEU A 69 9.42 -8.82 18.01
N ILE A 70 8.18 -8.89 17.53
CA ILE A 70 7.80 -8.29 16.26
C ILE A 70 7.67 -6.78 16.37
N GLU A 71 7.17 -6.24 17.48
CA GLU A 71 7.12 -4.80 17.73
C GLU A 71 8.53 -4.19 17.68
N HIS A 72 9.51 -4.84 18.31
CA HIS A 72 10.90 -4.40 18.25
C HIS A 72 11.51 -4.56 16.85
N ALA A 73 11.25 -5.68 16.16
CA ALA A 73 11.78 -5.93 14.82
C ALA A 73 11.15 -5.02 13.75
N SER A 74 9.88 -4.64 13.92
CA SER A 74 9.11 -3.84 12.98
C SER A 74 9.24 -2.34 13.21
N ALA A 75 9.94 -1.90 14.26
CA ALA A 75 10.12 -0.48 14.59
C ALA A 75 10.72 0.37 13.44
N LYS A 76 11.45 -0.24 12.51
CA LYS A 76 12.02 0.44 11.33
C LYS A 76 11.15 0.33 10.07
N LEU A 77 10.07 -0.44 10.11
CA LEU A 77 9.16 -0.58 8.97
C LEU A 77 8.28 0.68 8.86
N PRO A 78 7.94 1.12 7.63
CA PRO A 78 6.97 2.17 7.43
C PRO A 78 5.62 1.84 8.08
N GLN A 79 5.01 2.82 8.74
CA GLN A 79 3.70 2.67 9.39
C GLN A 79 2.57 2.34 8.40
N GLN A 80 2.79 2.52 7.10
CA GLN A 80 1.83 2.13 6.05
C GLN A 80 1.91 0.64 5.69
N LEU A 81 2.66 -0.20 6.42
CA LEU A 81 2.75 -1.65 6.18
C LEU A 81 2.14 -2.46 7.32
N ALA A 82 1.30 -3.42 6.96
CA ALA A 82 0.61 -4.32 7.86
C ALA A 82 1.36 -5.64 7.81
N LEU A 83 1.72 -6.14 8.99
CA LEU A 83 2.40 -7.40 9.15
C LEU A 83 1.45 -8.42 9.76
N LEU A 84 1.31 -9.56 9.10
CA LEU A 84 0.56 -10.70 9.57
C LEU A 84 1.49 -11.90 9.69
N ILE A 85 1.51 -12.54 10.86
CA ILE A 85 2.27 -13.79 11.06
C ILE A 85 1.29 -14.88 11.44
N THR A 86 1.23 -15.89 10.61
CA THR A 86 0.36 -17.05 10.81
C THR A 86 1.20 -18.30 10.90
N ASP A 87 0.90 -19.13 11.85
CA ASP A 87 1.41 -20.49 11.92
C ASP A 87 0.61 -21.37 10.96
N LYS A 88 1.30 -21.93 9.96
CA LYS A 88 0.67 -22.71 8.88
C LYS A 88 0.22 -24.08 9.33
N ASP A 89 0.86 -24.67 10.34
CA ASP A 89 0.58 -26.03 10.75
C ASP A 89 -0.78 -26.10 11.48
N ASP A 90 -1.08 -25.10 12.31
CA ASP A 90 -2.37 -24.98 13.02
C ASP A 90 -3.31 -23.91 12.43
N ASN A 91 -2.91 -23.25 11.33
CA ASN A 91 -3.60 -22.10 10.73
C ASN A 91 -3.97 -21.00 11.75
N GLN A 92 -3.08 -20.78 12.72
CA GLN A 92 -3.29 -19.90 13.86
C GLN A 92 -2.62 -18.54 13.63
N ASN A 93 -3.33 -17.46 13.93
CA ASN A 93 -2.74 -16.13 13.91
C ASN A 93 -1.82 -15.92 15.13
N LEU A 94 -0.55 -15.63 14.89
CA LEU A 94 0.42 -15.35 15.94
C LEU A 94 0.61 -13.85 16.20
N TYR A 95 0.49 -13.03 15.15
CA TYR A 95 0.65 -11.58 15.23
C TYR A 95 -0.09 -10.86 14.10
N GLY A 96 -0.61 -9.66 14.40
CA GLY A 96 -1.25 -8.79 13.43
C GLY A 96 -2.75 -9.03 13.30
N ASP A 97 -3.43 -8.12 12.62
CA ASP A 97 -4.87 -8.24 12.34
C ASP A 97 -5.09 -8.92 10.99
N ARG A 98 -5.69 -10.11 11.02
CA ARG A 98 -6.00 -10.89 9.83
C ARG A 98 -6.94 -10.14 8.88
N ASN A 99 -7.83 -9.28 9.39
CA ASN A 99 -8.79 -8.55 8.55
C ASN A 99 -8.13 -7.42 7.75
N GLN A 100 -7.03 -6.85 8.26
CA GLN A 100 -6.31 -5.78 7.57
C GLN A 100 -5.47 -6.33 6.41
N ALA A 101 -4.92 -7.54 6.56
CA ALA A 101 -4.09 -8.22 5.57
C ALA A 101 -4.88 -8.87 4.42
N THR A 102 -6.20 -9.09 4.55
CA THR A 102 -7.03 -9.74 3.51
C THR A 102 -7.45 -8.83 2.36
N ASN A 103 -7.04 -7.57 2.33
CA ASN A 103 -7.36 -6.70 1.20
C ASN A 103 -6.57 -7.16 -0.04
N LYS A 104 -7.30 -7.53 -1.10
CA LYS A 104 -6.80 -7.88 -2.45
C LYS A 104 -6.05 -6.72 -3.12
N HIS A 105 -4.96 -6.25 -2.52
CA HIS A 105 -4.00 -5.43 -3.22
C HIS A 105 -3.06 -6.37 -3.99
N ASP A 106 -2.72 -6.01 -5.22
CA ASP A 106 -1.84 -6.81 -6.07
C ASP A 106 -0.43 -6.95 -5.48
N LEU A 107 -0.03 -6.02 -4.61
CA LEU A 107 1.25 -6.05 -3.91
C LEU A 107 1.07 -6.66 -2.53
N HIS A 108 1.40 -7.95 -2.43
CA HIS A 108 1.57 -8.66 -1.18
C HIS A 108 2.94 -9.36 -1.20
N PHE A 109 3.70 -9.22 -0.12
CA PHE A 109 4.90 -10.00 0.07
C PHE A 109 4.60 -11.11 1.07
N GLN A 110 4.96 -12.35 0.72
CA GLN A 110 4.81 -13.48 1.63
C GLN A 110 6.10 -14.29 1.66
N SER A 111 6.57 -14.58 2.86
CA SER A 111 7.70 -15.46 3.12
C SER A 111 7.31 -16.57 4.08
N ASN A 112 7.94 -17.73 3.92
CA ASN A 112 7.77 -18.85 4.85
C ASN A 112 9.06 -19.03 5.66
N LEU A 113 8.92 -19.14 6.97
CA LEU A 113 10.02 -19.42 7.90
C LEU A 113 9.76 -20.74 8.61
N SER A 114 10.64 -21.71 8.40
CA SER A 114 10.61 -22.98 9.12
C SER A 114 11.59 -22.95 10.29
N PHE A 115 11.08 -23.04 11.52
CA PHE A 115 11.90 -22.97 12.72
C PHE A 115 11.33 -23.85 13.84
N ALA A 116 12.21 -24.56 14.56
CA ALA A 116 11.86 -25.45 15.67
C ALA A 116 10.67 -26.39 15.36
N GLN A 117 10.70 -26.99 14.17
CA GLN A 117 9.69 -27.93 13.64
C GLN A 117 8.30 -27.32 13.39
N ARG A 118 8.23 -26.01 13.18
CA ARG A 118 6.98 -25.33 12.78
C ARG A 118 7.20 -24.41 11.59
N ASN A 119 6.14 -24.18 10.83
CA ASN A 119 6.17 -23.36 9.62
C ASN A 119 5.35 -22.09 9.80
N TRP A 120 6.01 -20.93 9.80
CA TRP A 120 5.36 -19.63 9.89
C TRP A 120 5.27 -18.99 8.51
N ALA A 121 4.09 -18.47 8.18
CA ALA A 121 3.87 -17.55 7.07
C ALA A 121 3.95 -16.12 7.59
N ILE A 122 4.85 -15.34 7.01
CA ILE A 122 5.01 -13.92 7.27
C ILE A 122 4.47 -13.20 6.04
N SER A 123 3.43 -12.41 6.20
CA SER A 123 2.83 -11.63 5.13
C SER A 123 2.93 -10.14 5.45
N VAL A 124 3.37 -9.36 4.46
CA VAL A 124 3.42 -7.91 4.52
C VAL A 124 2.53 -7.36 3.42
N THR A 125 1.58 -6.53 3.81
CA THR A 125 0.64 -5.88 2.90
C THR A 125 0.63 -4.38 3.18
N PRO A 126 0.56 -3.52 2.15
CA PRO A 126 0.34 -2.09 2.41
C PRO A 126 -0.99 -1.91 3.15
N LEU A 127 -0.98 -1.22 4.29
CA LEU A 127 -2.20 -0.64 4.84
C LEU A 127 -2.75 0.28 3.77
N LYS A 128 -4.08 0.39 3.74
CA LYS A 128 -4.80 1.36 2.92
C LYS A 128 -4.23 2.75 3.19
N SER A 129 -3.21 3.15 2.44
CA SER A 129 -2.72 4.51 2.47
C SER A 129 -3.87 5.36 1.97
N GLU A 130 -4.12 6.44 2.68
CA GLU A 130 -5.23 7.34 2.43
C GLU A 130 -5.21 7.78 0.95
N ARG A 131 -6.03 7.10 0.13
CA ARG A 131 -6.40 7.48 -1.24
C ARG A 131 -6.95 8.92 -1.33
N LEU A 132 -7.12 9.58 -0.19
CA LEU A 132 -7.53 10.96 -0.04
C LEU A 132 -6.56 11.94 -0.73
N TYR A 133 -5.24 11.73 -0.64
CA TYR A 133 -4.26 12.66 -1.24
C TYR A 133 -4.21 12.60 -2.77
N LEU A 134 -4.51 11.43 -3.37
CA LEU A 134 -4.57 11.26 -4.83
C LEU A 134 -5.81 11.92 -5.44
N HIS A 135 -6.90 12.03 -4.70
CA HIS A 135 -8.14 12.63 -5.20
C HIS A 135 -8.05 14.16 -5.20
N LEU A 136 -7.43 14.76 -4.18
CA LEU A 136 -7.34 16.22 -4.08
C LEU A 136 -6.47 16.83 -5.20
N SER A 137 -5.35 16.19 -5.54
CA SER A 137 -4.50 16.62 -6.66
C SER A 137 -5.20 16.47 -8.02
N ALA A 138 -6.01 15.42 -8.20
CA ALA A 138 -6.80 15.24 -9.42
C ALA A 138 -7.88 16.33 -9.59
N TRP A 139 -8.58 16.71 -8.51
CA TRP A 139 -9.55 17.81 -8.56
C TRP A 139 -8.89 19.17 -8.77
N LEU A 140 -7.75 19.44 -8.12
CA LEU A 140 -7.00 20.66 -8.35
C LEU A 140 -6.50 20.76 -9.80
N ALA A 141 -6.01 19.65 -10.38
CA ALA A 141 -5.62 19.59 -11.78
C ALA A 141 -6.82 19.82 -12.71
N ALA A 142 -7.99 19.23 -12.41
CA ALA A 142 -9.20 19.43 -13.20
C ALA A 142 -9.71 20.88 -13.14
N ILE A 143 -9.72 21.51 -11.96
CA ILE A 143 -10.10 22.91 -11.77
C ILE A 143 -9.10 23.83 -12.49
N GLY A 144 -7.81 23.53 -12.39
CA GLY A 144 -6.76 24.25 -13.09
C GLY A 144 -6.93 24.18 -14.62
N ALA A 145 -7.17 22.99 -15.16
CA ALA A 145 -7.43 22.79 -16.58
C ALA A 145 -8.70 23.55 -17.03
N LEU A 146 -9.78 23.50 -16.24
CA LEU A 146 -11.02 24.22 -16.52
C LEU A 146 -10.80 25.74 -16.58
N LEU A 147 -10.07 26.30 -15.62
CA LEU A 147 -9.75 27.73 -15.58
C LEU A 147 -8.94 28.15 -16.82
N ILE A 148 -7.93 27.37 -17.18
CA ILE A 148 -7.12 27.61 -18.39
C ILE A 148 -8.00 27.57 -19.64
N SER A 149 -8.91 26.60 -19.77
CA SER A 149 -9.86 26.52 -20.88
C SER A 149 -10.82 27.71 -20.94
N ILE A 150 -11.34 28.20 -19.80
CA ILE A 150 -12.23 29.37 -19.75
C ILE A 150 -11.47 30.63 -20.17
N LEU A 151 -10.26 30.84 -19.63
CA LEU A 151 -9.42 31.99 -19.95
C LEU A 151 -9.05 32.04 -21.44
N THR A 152 -8.64 30.90 -22.00
CA THR A 152 -8.32 30.79 -23.43
C THR A 152 -9.56 31.01 -24.30
N SER A 153 -10.72 30.46 -23.94
CA SER A 153 -11.97 30.68 -24.65
C SER A 153 -12.40 32.15 -24.65
N LEU A 154 -12.32 32.83 -23.49
CA LEU A 154 -12.63 34.26 -23.37
C LEU A 154 -11.70 35.13 -24.21
N HIS A 155 -10.40 34.82 -24.22
CA HIS A 155 -9.42 35.54 -25.04
C HIS A 155 -9.72 35.40 -26.54
N LEU A 156 -10.04 34.19 -27.01
CA LEU A 156 -10.46 33.94 -28.39
C LEU A 156 -11.75 34.70 -28.74
N LEU A 157 -12.72 34.75 -27.84
CA LEU A 157 -13.96 35.51 -28.04
C LEU A 157 -13.72 37.02 -28.13
N GLN A 158 -12.82 37.58 -27.32
CA GLN A 158 -12.45 38.99 -27.37
C GLN A 158 -11.78 39.35 -28.71
N LEU A 159 -10.81 38.54 -29.14
CA LEU A 159 -10.16 38.71 -30.44
C LEU A 159 -11.18 38.66 -31.58
N ASN A 160 -12.07 37.67 -31.56
CA ASN A 160 -13.07 37.49 -32.61
C ASN A 160 -14.07 38.66 -32.66
N ARG A 161 -14.48 39.20 -31.50
CA ARG A 161 -15.30 40.42 -31.42
C ARG A 161 -14.58 41.64 -31.98
N SER A 162 -13.31 41.81 -31.64
CA SER A 162 -12.48 42.92 -32.13
C SER A 162 -12.33 42.87 -33.65
N HIS A 163 -12.01 41.70 -34.21
CA HIS A 163 -11.94 41.52 -35.67
C HIS A 163 -13.27 41.82 -36.36
N ARG A 164 -14.40 41.38 -35.79
CA ARG A 164 -15.72 41.64 -36.35
C ARG A 164 -16.06 43.14 -36.38
N GLN A 165 -15.68 43.91 -35.37
CA GLN A 165 -15.91 45.36 -35.35
C GLN A 165 -15.04 46.08 -36.39
N ILE A 166 -13.77 45.71 -36.51
CA ILE A 166 -12.87 46.29 -37.51
C ILE A 166 -13.36 46.00 -38.94
N SER A 167 -13.77 44.77 -39.23
CA SER A 167 -14.28 44.41 -40.56
C SER A 167 -15.57 45.14 -40.93
N LEU A 168 -16.46 45.39 -39.96
CA LEU A 168 -17.68 46.16 -40.18
C LEU A 168 -17.38 47.64 -40.46
N GLU A 169 -16.43 48.23 -39.73
CA GLU A 169 -16.00 49.61 -39.95
C GLU A 169 -15.30 49.79 -41.30
N VAL A 170 -14.41 48.86 -41.66
CA VAL A 170 -13.75 48.84 -42.98
C VAL A 170 -14.79 48.72 -44.10
N ALA A 171 -15.75 47.80 -43.98
CA ALA A 171 -16.82 47.65 -44.97
C ALA A 171 -17.65 48.92 -45.15
N ARG A 172 -17.97 49.62 -44.05
CA ARG A 172 -18.70 50.89 -44.07
C ARG A 172 -17.90 51.98 -44.78
N GLN A 173 -16.60 52.11 -44.48
CA GLN A 173 -15.72 53.09 -45.11
C GLN A 173 -15.51 52.81 -46.59
N THR A 174 -15.30 51.54 -46.98
CA THR A 174 -15.20 51.16 -48.40
C THR A 174 -16.48 51.49 -49.16
N GLN A 175 -17.66 51.25 -48.56
CA GLN A 175 -18.93 51.60 -49.18
C GLN A 175 -19.14 53.11 -49.29
N ALA A 176 -18.79 53.88 -48.26
CA ALA A 176 -18.86 55.34 -48.29
C ALA A 176 -17.92 55.94 -49.36
N LEU A 177 -16.71 55.40 -49.49
CA LEU A 177 -15.74 55.81 -50.50
C LEU A 177 -16.26 55.53 -51.91
N ARG A 178 -16.79 54.33 -52.14
CA ARG A 178 -17.36 53.93 -53.44
C ARG A 178 -18.53 54.81 -53.87
N VAL A 179 -19.41 55.16 -52.92
CA VAL A 179 -20.53 56.10 -53.19
C VAL A 179 -20.01 57.50 -53.49
N SER A 180 -18.95 57.96 -52.79
CA SER A 180 -18.33 59.26 -53.06
C SER A 180 -17.66 59.31 -54.43
N GLU A 181 -16.92 58.27 -54.82
CA GLU A 181 -16.30 58.16 -56.15
C GLU A 181 -17.33 58.16 -57.27
N GLN A 182 -18.43 57.41 -57.12
CA GLN A 182 -19.53 57.41 -58.10
C GLN A 182 -20.20 58.78 -58.22
N ARG A 183 -20.40 59.49 -57.11
CA ARG A 183 -20.93 60.87 -57.15
C ARG A 183 -19.98 61.82 -57.87
N PHE A 184 -18.68 61.68 -57.64
CA PHE A 184 -17.67 62.49 -58.30
C PHE A 184 -17.61 62.19 -59.81
N SER A 185 -17.62 60.92 -60.22
CA SER A 185 -17.62 60.56 -61.64
C SER A 185 -18.85 61.07 -62.38
N LEU A 186 -20.04 60.96 -61.78
CA LEU A 186 -21.28 61.49 -62.34
C LEU A 186 -21.28 63.03 -62.45
N ALA A 187 -20.69 63.72 -61.48
CA ALA A 187 -20.55 65.18 -61.53
C ALA A 187 -19.57 65.63 -62.62
N VAL A 188 -18.48 64.88 -62.83
CA VAL A 188 -17.50 65.14 -63.90
C VAL A 188 -18.10 64.85 -65.29
N GLU A 189 -18.80 63.74 -65.46
CA GLU A 189 -19.50 63.42 -66.73
C GLU A 189 -20.62 64.43 -67.02
N GLY A 190 -21.40 64.85 -66.02
CA GLY A 190 -22.44 65.87 -66.17
C GLY A 190 -21.92 67.28 -66.45
N SER A 191 -20.66 67.58 -66.10
CA SER A 191 -20.00 68.87 -66.39
C SER A 191 -19.37 68.93 -67.79
N SER A 192 -19.43 67.84 -68.56
CA SER A 192 -18.76 67.71 -69.87
C SER A 192 -19.70 67.91 -71.07
N VAL A 193 -20.89 68.48 -70.87
CA VAL A 193 -21.90 68.81 -71.90
C VAL A 193 -22.20 70.30 -71.87
#